data_AF-Q8YZF9-F1
#
_entry.id   AF-Q8YZF9-F1
#
_cell.length_a   1.000
_cell.length_b   1.000
_cell.length_c   1.000
_cell.angle_alpha   90.00
_cell.angle_beta   90.00
_cell.angle_gamma   90.00
#
_symmetry.space_group_name_H-M   'P 1'
#
loop_
_entity.id
_entity.type
_entity.pdbx_description
1 polymer ?
#
loop_
_entity_poly.entity_id
_entity_poly.type
_entity_poly.pdbx_seq_one_letter_code
_entity_poly.pdbx_strand_id
1 'polypeptide(L)'
;MIVSSSQLYERFIEQVIGLSQKKDFSLTALISNYVRMNYQLKLEQIDKLKAWLDGFRPFDQTMLAELKKLYDVRFTYNSNAIEGNTLTQSETELVLTKGITIGGKTLNEHLEVIGHKEAIDYIESLSQKDTEINEW
;
A
#
# COMPACT_ATOMS: atom_id res chain seq x y z
N MET A 1 19.85 4.77 -16.75
CA MET A 1 18.87 4.24 -17.72
C MET A 1 17.50 4.58 -17.14
N ILE A 2 16.87 5.63 -17.65
CA ILE A 2 15.64 6.19 -17.08
C ILE A 2 14.50 5.20 -17.37
N VAL A 3 13.79 4.81 -16.32
CA VAL A 3 12.69 3.84 -16.35
C VAL A 3 11.64 4.31 -17.37
N SER A 4 11.43 3.53 -18.43
CA SER A 4 10.29 3.70 -19.34
C SER A 4 9.03 3.64 -18.48
N SER A 5 8.25 4.73 -18.45
CA SER A 5 6.87 4.68 -17.96
C SER A 5 6.17 3.49 -18.62
N SER A 6 5.51 2.64 -17.83
CA SER A 6 4.82 1.49 -18.39
C SER A 6 3.73 1.98 -19.35
N GLN A 7 3.49 1.26 -20.44
CA GLN A 7 2.42 1.59 -21.41
C GLN A 7 1.04 1.75 -20.73
N LEU A 8 0.86 1.13 -19.56
CA LEU A 8 -0.32 1.27 -18.71
C LEU A 8 -0.38 2.62 -17.98
N TYR A 9 0.75 3.15 -17.52
CA TYR A 9 0.82 4.47 -16.91
C TYR A 9 0.43 5.55 -17.91
N GLU A 10 0.97 5.50 -19.13
CA GLU A 10 0.61 6.46 -20.19
C GLU A 10 -0.89 6.39 -20.51
N ARG A 11 -1.43 5.17 -20.69
CA ARG A 11 -2.88 4.99 -20.88
C ARG A 11 -3.71 5.49 -19.70
N PHE A 12 -3.26 5.30 -18.47
CA PHE A 12 -3.92 5.82 -17.29
C PHE A 12 -3.94 7.35 -17.30
N ILE A 13 -2.81 7.99 -17.60
CA ILE A 13 -2.69 9.45 -17.69
C ILE A 13 -3.59 9.99 -18.81
N GLU A 14 -3.61 9.36 -19.98
CA GLU A 14 -4.52 9.72 -21.08
C GLU A 14 -5.99 9.68 -20.65
N GLN A 15 -6.40 8.63 -19.92
CA GLN A 15 -7.76 8.52 -19.39
C GLN A 15 -8.07 9.62 -18.37
N VAL A 16 -7.14 9.94 -17.47
CA VAL A 16 -7.30 11.02 -16.49
C VAL A 16 -7.42 12.38 -17.19
N ILE A 17 -6.60 12.65 -18.20
CA ILE A 17 -6.68 13.86 -19.01
C ILE A 17 -8.04 13.93 -19.72
N GLY A 18 -8.48 12.83 -20.33
CA GLY A 18 -9.78 12.74 -20.99
C GLY A 18 -10.96 12.99 -20.04
N LEU A 19 -10.87 12.49 -18.79
CA LEU A 19 -11.86 12.78 -17.75
C LEU A 19 -11.83 14.26 -17.35
N SER A 20 -10.64 14.86 -17.21
CA SER A 20 -10.50 16.27 -16.84
C SER A 20 -11.10 17.26 -17.86
N GLN A 21 -11.23 16.84 -19.12
CA GLN A 21 -11.83 17.64 -20.18
C GLN A 21 -13.37 17.54 -20.23
N LYS A 22 -13.99 16.61 -19.48
CA LYS A 22 -15.45 16.50 -19.42
C LYS A 22 -16.00 17.66 -18.61
N LYS A 23 -16.99 18.37 -19.18
CA LYS A 23 -17.58 19.58 -18.60
C LYS A 23 -18.13 19.40 -17.18
N ASP A 24 -18.57 18.18 -16.84
CA ASP A 24 -19.16 17.84 -15.55
C ASP A 24 -18.17 17.16 -14.59
N PHE A 25 -16.91 16.96 -14.99
CA PHE A 25 -15.90 16.36 -14.13
C PHE A 25 -15.25 17.42 -13.25
N SER A 26 -15.33 17.23 -11.93
CA SER A 26 -14.61 18.03 -10.96
C SER A 26 -14.03 17.13 -9.88
N LEU A 27 -12.70 17.09 -9.78
CA LEU A 27 -12.01 16.31 -8.76
C LEU A 27 -12.38 16.78 -7.35
N THR A 28 -12.55 18.10 -7.15
CA THR A 28 -12.97 18.67 -5.86
C THR A 28 -14.41 18.30 -5.53
N ALA A 29 -15.31 18.26 -6.51
CA ALA A 29 -16.68 17.80 -6.32
C ALA A 29 -16.72 16.31 -5.96
N LEU A 30 -15.88 15.48 -6.61
CA LEU A 30 -15.79 14.05 -6.33
C LEU A 30 -15.30 13.77 -4.90
N ILE A 31 -14.24 14.48 -4.47
CA ILE A 31 -13.74 14.39 -3.09
C ILE A 31 -14.79 14.87 -2.09
N SER A 32 -15.43 16.02 -2.35
CA SER A 32 -16.48 16.57 -1.48
C SER A 32 -17.66 15.62 -1.33
N ASN A 33 -18.09 14.98 -2.43
CA ASN A 33 -19.15 13.99 -2.40
C ASN A 33 -18.73 12.77 -1.56
N TYR A 34 -17.53 12.22 -1.79
CA TYR A 34 -17.01 11.10 -1.01
C TYR A 34 -16.96 11.39 0.50
N VAL A 35 -16.51 12.59 0.90
CA VAL A 35 -16.49 13.00 2.31
C VAL A 35 -17.90 13.01 2.90
N ARG A 36 -18.89 13.49 2.13
CA ARG A 36 -20.31 13.60 2.54
C ARG A 36 -21.08 12.29 2.49
N MET A 37 -20.58 11.25 1.80
CA MET A 37 -21.23 9.95 1.73
C MET A 37 -21.36 9.33 3.13
N ASN A 38 -22.53 8.73 3.38
CA ASN A 38 -22.73 7.91 4.57
C ASN A 38 -21.91 6.60 4.49
N TYR A 39 -21.79 5.90 5.62
CA TYR A 39 -20.99 4.67 5.69
C TYR A 39 -21.50 3.56 4.77
N GLN A 40 -22.82 3.40 4.63
CA GLN A 40 -23.41 2.37 3.77
C GLN A 40 -22.97 2.54 2.32
N LEU A 41 -23.06 3.76 1.79
CA LEU A 41 -22.63 4.06 0.42
C LEU A 41 -21.12 3.91 0.24
N LYS A 42 -20.32 4.20 1.27
CA LYS A 42 -18.86 3.99 1.25
C LYS A 42 -18.52 2.50 1.17
N LEU A 43 -19.20 1.66 1.95
CA LEU A 43 -19.03 0.21 1.92
C LEU A 43 -19.41 -0.36 0.55
N GLU A 44 -20.55 0.04 0.00
CA GLU A 44 -20.95 -0.36 -1.36
C GLU A 44 -19.94 0.06 -2.43
N GLN A 45 -19.30 1.23 -2.27
CA GLN A 45 -18.25 1.66 -3.18
C GLN A 45 -16.97 0.82 -3.02
N ILE A 46 -16.58 0.47 -1.78
CA ILE A 46 -15.45 -0.42 -1.50
C ILE A 46 -15.69 -1.79 -2.15
N ASP A 47 -16.88 -2.36 -2.00
CA ASP A 47 -17.23 -3.66 -2.60
C ASP A 47 -17.12 -3.62 -4.13
N LYS A 48 -17.61 -2.55 -4.77
CA LYS A 48 -17.50 -2.36 -6.22
C LYS A 48 -16.03 -2.26 -6.67
N LEU A 49 -15.22 -1.49 -5.96
CA LEU A 49 -13.79 -1.32 -6.27
C LEU A 49 -13.03 -2.63 -6.06
N LYS A 50 -13.35 -3.37 -5.00
CA LYS A 50 -12.78 -4.69 -4.73
C LYS A 50 -13.14 -5.69 -5.82
N ALA A 51 -14.42 -5.76 -6.23
CA ALA A 51 -14.85 -6.64 -7.31
C ALA A 51 -14.15 -6.31 -8.64
N TRP A 52 -13.99 -5.01 -8.95
CA TRP A 52 -13.24 -4.57 -10.12
C TRP A 52 -11.77 -4.98 -10.04
N LEU A 53 -11.11 -4.78 -8.88
CA LEU A 53 -9.73 -5.20 -8.64
C LEU A 53 -9.56 -6.72 -8.78
N ASP A 54 -10.46 -7.50 -8.18
CA ASP A 54 -10.42 -8.96 -8.21
C ASP A 54 -10.62 -9.52 -9.63
N GLY A 55 -11.30 -8.77 -10.51
CA GLY A 55 -11.44 -9.09 -11.92
C GLY A 55 -10.12 -9.10 -12.73
N PHE A 56 -9.03 -8.53 -12.19
CA PHE A 56 -7.71 -8.58 -12.82
C PHE A 56 -6.87 -9.79 -12.42
N ARG A 57 -7.38 -10.67 -11.55
CA ARG A 57 -6.67 -11.89 -11.12
C ARG A 57 -6.76 -13.00 -12.19
N PRO A 58 -5.76 -13.90 -12.31
CA PRO A 58 -4.53 -13.93 -11.52
C PRO A 58 -3.52 -12.89 -12.02
N PHE A 59 -2.79 -12.30 -11.08
CA PHE A 59 -1.69 -11.39 -11.39
C PHE A 59 -0.41 -12.17 -11.73
N ASP A 60 0.45 -11.55 -12.53
CA ASP A 60 1.80 -12.07 -12.77
C ASP A 60 2.58 -12.22 -11.45
N GLN A 61 3.25 -13.35 -11.28
CA GLN A 61 3.92 -13.69 -10.01
C GLN A 61 5.10 -12.78 -9.70
N THR A 62 5.83 -12.33 -10.73
CA THR A 62 6.94 -11.39 -10.56
C THR A 62 6.40 -10.04 -10.11
N MET A 63 5.33 -9.57 -10.75
CA MET A 63 4.67 -8.33 -10.39
C MET A 63 4.10 -8.38 -8.96
N LEU A 64 3.50 -9.52 -8.56
CA LEU A 64 3.03 -9.72 -7.18
C LEU A 64 4.16 -9.64 -6.16
N ALA A 65 5.31 -10.26 -6.43
CA ALA A 65 6.45 -10.23 -5.54
C ALA A 65 7.00 -8.79 -5.36
N GLU A 66 7.08 -8.02 -6.44
CA GLU A 66 7.50 -6.61 -6.39
C GLU A 66 6.48 -5.73 -5.65
N LEU A 67 5.17 -5.94 -5.88
CA LEU A 67 4.13 -5.24 -5.12
C LEU A 67 4.20 -5.58 -3.63
N LYS A 68 4.37 -6.86 -3.27
CA LYS A 68 4.50 -7.29 -1.88
C LYS A 68 5.66 -6.56 -1.19
N LYS A 69 6.84 -6.56 -1.80
CA LYS A 69 8.01 -5.84 -1.29
C LYS A 69 7.74 -4.35 -1.09
N LEU A 70 7.10 -3.70 -2.06
CA LEU A 70 6.75 -2.28 -1.99
C LEU A 70 5.78 -2.01 -0.83
N TYR A 71 4.73 -2.82 -0.70
CA TYR A 71 3.70 -2.63 0.32
C TYR A 71 4.20 -2.98 1.72
N ASP A 72 5.10 -3.97 1.88
CA ASP A 72 5.69 -4.32 3.17
C ASP A 72 6.50 -3.15 3.74
N VAL A 73 7.32 -2.52 2.91
CA VAL A 73 8.09 -1.32 3.28
C VAL A 73 7.14 -0.19 3.64
N ARG A 74 6.15 0.10 2.79
CA ARG A 74 5.22 1.21 3.01
C ARG A 74 4.38 0.99 4.26
N PHE A 75 3.90 -0.22 4.50
CA PHE A 75 3.06 -0.51 5.65
C PHE A 75 3.86 -0.40 6.94
N THR A 76 5.04 -1.03 6.98
CA THR A 76 5.94 -0.96 8.13
C THR A 76 6.35 0.47 8.46
N TYR A 77 6.74 1.25 7.45
CA TYR A 77 7.09 2.66 7.64
C TYR A 77 5.91 3.46 8.20
N ASN A 78 4.73 3.40 7.56
CA ASN A 78 3.60 4.24 7.97
C ASN A 78 3.07 3.85 9.37
N SER A 79 3.09 2.56 9.73
CA SER A 79 2.66 2.12 11.06
C SER A 79 3.61 2.64 12.14
N ASN A 80 4.90 2.39 12.00
CA ASN A 80 5.89 2.81 13.00
C ASN A 80 6.01 4.35 13.06
N ALA A 81 5.84 5.06 11.95
CA ALA A 81 5.86 6.52 11.93
C ALA A 81 4.68 7.13 12.72
N ILE A 82 3.50 6.49 12.72
CA ILE A 82 2.36 6.90 13.55
C ILE A 82 2.70 6.77 15.04
N GLU A 83 3.51 5.78 15.40
CA GLU A 83 3.96 5.52 16.78
C GLU A 83 5.19 6.36 17.18
N GLY A 84 5.76 7.14 16.24
CA GLY A 84 6.84 8.09 16.50
C GLY A 84 8.22 7.66 16.04
N ASN A 85 8.35 6.53 15.33
CA ASN A 85 9.60 6.13 14.70
C ASN A 85 10.02 7.15 13.64
N THR A 86 11.30 7.52 13.61
CA THR A 86 11.78 8.64 12.79
C THR A 86 12.51 8.20 11.53
N LEU A 87 12.65 6.89 11.27
CA LEU A 87 13.17 6.38 10.01
C LEU A 87 12.28 6.85 8.86
N THR A 88 12.86 7.40 7.81
CA THR A 88 12.16 7.70 6.56
C THR A 88 11.75 6.41 5.84
N GLN A 89 10.85 6.49 4.86
CA GLN A 89 10.45 5.32 4.08
C GLN A 89 11.66 4.66 3.36
N SER A 90 12.57 5.45 2.81
CA SER A 90 13.78 4.94 2.14
C SER A 90 14.75 4.30 3.13
N GLU A 91 14.90 4.87 4.32
CA GLU A 91 15.69 4.28 5.39
C GLU A 91 15.08 2.96 5.87
N THR A 92 13.75 2.91 6.05
CA THR A 92 13.00 1.68 6.36
C THR A 92 13.23 0.60 5.30
N GLU A 93 13.22 0.97 4.01
CA GLU A 93 13.54 0.04 2.92
C GLU A 93 14.96 -0.53 3.04
N LEU A 94 15.96 0.31 3.34
CA LEU A 94 17.34 -0.15 3.53
C LEU A 94 17.47 -1.10 4.71
N VAL A 95 16.78 -0.83 5.82
CA VAL A 95 16.73 -1.73 6.98
C VAL A 95 16.14 -3.08 6.57
N LEU A 96 14.96 -3.09 5.96
CA LEU A 96 14.24 -4.33 5.63
C LEU A 96 14.89 -5.14 4.50
N THR A 97 15.42 -4.48 3.47
CA THR A 97 15.87 -5.16 2.25
C THR A 97 17.37 -5.42 2.22
N LYS A 98 18.16 -4.65 2.99
CA LYS A 98 19.63 -4.75 3.03
C LYS A 98 20.18 -5.07 4.42
N GLY A 99 19.37 -4.99 5.48
CA GLY A 99 19.83 -5.23 6.85
C GLY A 99 20.83 -4.18 7.34
N ILE A 100 20.80 -2.98 6.76
CA ILE A 100 21.76 -1.90 7.08
C ILE A 100 21.19 -1.05 8.22
N THR A 101 22.04 -0.72 9.20
CA THR A 101 21.72 0.25 10.25
C THR A 101 21.94 1.68 9.76
N ILE A 102 21.03 2.57 10.13
CA ILE A 102 21.01 3.99 9.78
C ILE A 102 21.65 4.80 10.91
N GLY A 103 22.69 5.56 10.56
CA GLY A 103 23.38 6.43 11.51
C GLY A 103 22.46 7.53 12.06
N GLY A 104 22.59 7.82 13.36
CA GLY A 104 21.77 8.84 14.03
C GLY A 104 20.37 8.39 14.43
N LYS A 105 20.02 7.12 14.19
CA LYS A 105 18.78 6.49 14.66
C LYS A 105 19.07 5.50 15.78
N THR A 106 18.10 5.30 16.67
CA THR A 106 18.27 4.38 17.80
C THR A 106 18.18 2.93 17.35
N LEU A 107 18.82 2.01 18.07
CA LEU A 107 18.66 0.57 17.80
C LEU A 107 17.18 0.16 17.93
N ASN A 108 16.45 0.75 18.87
CA ASN A 108 15.03 0.45 19.08
C ASN A 108 14.19 0.73 17.83
N GLU A 109 14.39 1.88 17.17
CA GLU A 109 13.68 2.21 15.92
C GLU A 109 13.91 1.18 14.80
N HIS A 110 15.12 0.62 14.72
CA HIS A 110 15.42 -0.43 13.74
C HIS A 110 14.71 -1.75 14.10
N LEU A 111 14.72 -2.10 15.39
CA LEU A 111 14.08 -3.32 15.87
C LEU A 111 12.56 -3.23 15.75
N GLU A 112 11.95 -2.05 15.93
CA GLU A 112 10.53 -1.82 15.63
C GLU A 112 10.21 -2.07 14.16
N VAL A 113 11.06 -1.61 13.23
CA VAL A 113 10.87 -1.85 11.79
C VAL A 113 10.96 -3.34 11.46
N ILE A 114 11.96 -4.03 12.00
CA ILE A 114 12.14 -5.48 11.78
C ILE A 114 10.96 -6.24 12.40
N GLY A 115 10.66 -5.98 13.67
CA GLY A 115 9.62 -6.66 14.42
C GLY A 115 8.23 -6.46 13.84
N HIS A 116 7.89 -5.25 13.37
CA HIS A 116 6.62 -5.01 12.70
C HIS A 116 6.51 -5.85 11.42
N LYS A 117 7.56 -5.87 10.58
CA LYS A 117 7.55 -6.69 9.35
C LYS A 117 7.40 -8.18 9.68
N GLU A 118 8.13 -8.68 10.67
CA GLU A 118 8.03 -10.07 11.13
C GLU A 118 6.63 -10.41 11.64
N ALA A 119 5.99 -9.50 12.38
CA ALA A 119 4.62 -9.67 12.84
C ALA A 119 3.62 -9.77 11.68
N ILE A 120 3.76 -8.92 10.65
CA ILE A 120 2.90 -8.98 9.46
C ILE A 120 3.12 -10.28 8.69
N ASP A 121 4.37 -10.70 8.46
CA ASP A 121 4.67 -11.98 7.81
C ASP A 121 4.05 -13.15 8.57
N TYR A 122 4.10 -13.11 9.90
CA TYR A 122 3.48 -14.12 10.75
C TYR A 122 1.96 -14.16 10.57
N ILE A 123 1.28 -13.01 10.62
CA ILE A 123 -0.17 -12.90 10.40
C ILE A 123 -0.56 -13.41 9.00
N GLU A 124 0.20 -13.04 7.97
CA GLU A 124 -0.03 -13.54 6.61
C GLU A 124 0.12 -15.07 6.55
N SER A 125 1.11 -15.64 7.23
CA SER A 125 1.30 -17.09 7.31
C SER A 125 0.14 -17.81 8.01
N LEU A 126 -0.46 -17.17 9.02
CA LEU A 126 -1.66 -17.68 9.70
C LEU A 126 -2.87 -17.62 8.78
N SER A 127 -3.04 -16.53 8.02
CA SER A 127 -4.18 -16.34 7.11
C SER A 127 -4.25 -17.35 5.96
N GLN A 128 -3.11 -17.96 5.60
CA GLN A 128 -3.04 -19.01 4.58
C GLN A 128 -3.46 -20.39 5.12
N LYS A 129 -3.55 -20.52 6.44
CA LYS A 129 -3.98 -21.74 7.13
C LYS A 129 -5.41 -21.51 7.62
N ASP A 130 -6.21 -22.56 7.69
CA ASP A 130 -7.54 -22.51 8.32
C ASP A 130 -7.40 -22.53 9.86
N THR A 131 -6.59 -21.61 10.39
CA THR A 131 -6.29 -21.48 11.82
C THR A 131 -7.29 -20.52 12.44
N GLU A 132 -7.99 -20.94 13.48
CA GLU A 132 -8.83 -20.03 14.27
C GLU A 132 -7.99 -18.94 14.93
N ILE A 133 -8.51 -17.71 14.92
CA ILE A 133 -7.89 -16.58 15.63
C ILE A 133 -7.84 -16.91 17.12
N ASN A 134 -6.64 -16.90 17.67
CA ASN A 134 -6.36 -17.17 19.08
C ASN A 134 -5.35 -16.12 19.61
N GLU A 135 -4.92 -16.25 20.85
CA GLU A 135 -4.09 -15.24 21.53
C GLU A 135 -2.62 -15.18 21.06
N TRP A 136 -2.26 -15.86 19.96
CA TRP A 136 -0.87 -16.04 19.51
C TRP A 136 -0.66 -15.87 18.00
#